data_AF-A0A286GLZ5-F1
#
_entry.id   AF-A0A286GLZ5-F1
#
_cell.length_a   1.000
_cell.length_b   1.000
_cell.length_c   1.000
_cell.angle_alpha   90.00
_cell.angle_beta   90.00
_cell.angle_gamma   90.00
#
_symmetry.space_group_name_H-M   'P 1'
#
loop_
_entity.id
_entity.type
_entity.pdbx_description
1 polymer ?
#
loop_
_entity_poly.entity_id
_entity_poly.type
_entity_poly.pdbx_seq_one_letter_code
_entity_poly.pdbx_strand_id
1 'polypeptide(L)'
;MTDTAIAKTFAPLTEEERSRSAANDNAGREELLTTVPPDAPQPDFNLRGFKVALVSDYQNLDGSLSNYVVRYHKIDANGTEVLDEKGKPRKTFRPWSVLRQADGTLTWTQKGVNAPRQVHNVLAVKNATHVAVVEGEQCVERMRVFTSEWVPTTWQGGANSVGRTDWSTLRGKTVIGFADLDDAGQSAMQTVSEHCLAAGVARFGRVRIERIAQFTVKDGKLVPREGQVAKGFDVGDLAAEGMTWNMLVEHLGEENLVEWDQPPEDAGIPEDYDLEDGRLSRFVPTPNCRATSSVRSARHRR
;
A
#
# COMPACT_ATOMS: atom_id res chain seq x y z
N MET A 1 -53.60 -12.66 -42.77
CA MET A 1 -53.57 -13.58 -41.62
C MET A 1 -52.19 -14.22 -41.62
N THR A 2 -51.14 -13.42 -41.39
CA THR A 2 -50.45 -13.13 -40.10
C THR A 2 -49.57 -14.28 -39.64
N ASP A 3 -48.42 -14.33 -40.31
CA ASP A 3 -47.25 -15.13 -40.00
C ASP A 3 -46.31 -14.29 -39.11
N THR A 4 -46.69 -14.06 -37.85
CA THR A 4 -45.91 -13.19 -36.92
C THR A 4 -46.20 -13.49 -35.44
N ALA A 5 -46.06 -14.73 -34.98
CA ALA A 5 -46.31 -15.04 -33.56
C ALA A 5 -45.38 -16.05 -32.87
N ILE A 6 -44.33 -16.59 -33.49
CA ILE A 6 -43.49 -17.63 -32.84
C ILE A 6 -41.97 -17.37 -32.96
N ALA A 7 -41.53 -16.11 -32.83
CA ALA A 7 -40.10 -15.77 -32.81
C ALA A 7 -39.73 -14.79 -31.68
N LYS A 8 -40.26 -14.98 -30.46
CA LYS A 8 -39.97 -14.11 -29.30
C LYS A 8 -39.66 -14.88 -28.01
N THR A 9 -39.03 -16.04 -28.08
CA THR A 9 -38.76 -16.83 -26.86
C THR A 9 -37.29 -17.11 -26.55
N PHE A 10 -36.35 -16.71 -27.43
CA PHE A 10 -34.89 -16.86 -27.19
C PHE A 10 -34.05 -15.73 -27.79
N ALA A 11 -34.52 -14.48 -27.71
CA ALA A 11 -33.64 -13.35 -28.00
C ALA A 11 -32.64 -13.17 -26.85
N PRO A 12 -31.33 -13.03 -27.10
CA PRO A 12 -30.37 -12.73 -26.04
C PRO A 12 -30.73 -11.40 -25.37
N LEU A 13 -30.69 -11.38 -24.03
CA LEU A 13 -31.05 -10.20 -23.24
C LEU A 13 -30.32 -8.97 -23.76
N THR A 14 -31.05 -7.87 -23.93
CA THR A 14 -30.46 -6.56 -24.23
C THR A 14 -29.55 -6.12 -23.08
N GLU A 15 -28.66 -5.16 -23.35
CA GLU A 15 -27.74 -4.65 -22.31
C GLU A 15 -28.51 -4.05 -21.12
N GLU A 16 -29.66 -3.41 -21.39
CA GLU A 16 -30.54 -2.88 -20.34
C GLU A 16 -31.24 -3.99 -19.55
N GLU A 17 -31.63 -5.09 -20.18
CA GLU A 17 -32.25 -6.23 -19.51
C GLU A 17 -31.23 -7.05 -18.73
N ARG A 18 -29.98 -7.16 -19.20
CA ARG A 18 -28.86 -7.71 -18.41
C ARG A 18 -28.55 -6.84 -17.21
N SER A 19 -28.48 -5.53 -17.39
CA SER A 19 -28.25 -4.58 -16.30
C SER A 19 -29.38 -4.62 -15.27
N ARG A 20 -30.65 -4.70 -15.72
CA ARG A 20 -31.82 -4.85 -14.83
C ARG A 20 -31.87 -6.22 -14.15
N SER A 21 -31.53 -7.31 -14.85
CA SER A 21 -31.47 -8.65 -14.26
C SER A 21 -30.37 -8.75 -13.21
N ALA A 22 -29.17 -8.22 -13.49
CA ALA A 22 -28.06 -8.18 -12.53
C ALA A 22 -28.39 -7.31 -11.30
N ALA A 23 -29.08 -6.18 -11.48
CA ALA A 23 -29.57 -5.35 -10.39
C ALA A 23 -30.63 -6.09 -9.54
N ASN A 24 -31.47 -6.93 -10.16
CA ASN A 24 -32.51 -7.70 -9.48
C ASN A 24 -31.95 -8.95 -8.78
N ASP A 25 -30.88 -9.57 -9.31
CA ASP A 25 -30.19 -10.72 -8.70
C ASP A 25 -29.37 -10.34 -7.45
N ASN A 26 -28.97 -9.08 -7.33
CA ASN A 26 -28.30 -8.54 -6.14
C ASN A 26 -29.26 -7.92 -5.12
N ALA A 27 -30.55 -7.77 -5.45
CA ALA A 27 -31.54 -7.28 -4.51
C ALA A 27 -31.69 -8.28 -3.35
N GLY A 28 -31.29 -7.87 -2.14
CA GLY A 28 -31.44 -8.66 -0.92
C GLY A 28 -30.23 -9.51 -0.50
N ARG A 29 -29.02 -9.25 -1.05
CA ARG A 29 -27.77 -9.85 -0.54
C ARG A 29 -26.95 -8.86 0.28
N GLU A 30 -26.22 -9.37 1.26
CA GLU A 30 -25.24 -8.56 1.99
C GLU A 30 -24.13 -8.10 1.05
N GLU A 31 -23.75 -6.83 1.13
CA GLU A 31 -22.71 -6.22 0.30
C GLU A 31 -21.67 -5.52 1.18
N LEU A 32 -20.39 -5.84 0.96
CA LEU A 32 -19.29 -5.15 1.60
C LEU A 32 -18.95 -3.89 0.79
N LEU A 33 -19.14 -2.72 1.39
CA LEU A 33 -18.91 -1.45 0.71
C LEU A 33 -17.41 -1.10 0.69
N THR A 34 -16.96 -0.55 -0.43
CA THR A 34 -15.59 -0.01 -0.61
C THR A 34 -15.48 1.48 -0.26
N THR A 35 -16.62 2.11 0.03
CA THR A 35 -16.71 3.49 0.47
C THR A 35 -17.73 3.55 1.59
N VAL A 36 -17.36 4.15 2.72
CA VAL A 36 -18.22 4.38 3.86
C VAL A 36 -19.21 5.48 3.52
N PRO A 37 -20.53 5.20 3.47
CA PRO A 37 -21.53 6.23 3.23
C PRO A 37 -21.52 7.29 4.34
N PRO A 38 -21.80 8.58 4.03
CA PRO A 38 -21.85 9.63 5.04
C PRO A 38 -22.89 9.40 6.15
N ASP A 39 -23.94 8.62 5.86
CA ASP A 39 -25.01 8.23 6.78
C ASP A 39 -24.74 6.89 7.49
N ALA A 40 -23.58 6.26 7.28
CA ALA A 40 -23.18 5.08 8.03
C ALA A 40 -23.07 5.41 9.53
N PRO A 41 -23.47 4.49 10.43
CA PRO A 41 -23.29 4.69 11.87
C PRO A 41 -21.80 4.85 12.19
N GLN A 42 -21.47 5.48 13.32
CA GLN A 42 -20.10 5.52 13.80
C GLN A 42 -19.66 4.10 14.24
N PRO A 43 -18.44 3.65 13.94
CA PRO A 43 -17.96 2.37 14.40
C PRO A 43 -17.72 2.37 15.91
N ASP A 44 -18.11 1.29 16.58
CA ASP A 44 -17.65 1.00 17.94
C ASP A 44 -16.49 0.01 17.87
N PHE A 45 -15.27 0.50 18.06
CA PHE A 45 -14.08 -0.32 18.02
C PHE A 45 -13.85 -1.14 19.29
N ASN A 46 -14.70 -1.03 20.32
CA ASN A 46 -14.51 -1.77 21.56
C ASN A 46 -14.71 -3.28 21.36
N LEU A 47 -13.73 -4.06 21.78
CA LEU A 47 -13.80 -5.52 21.77
C LEU A 47 -13.49 -6.07 23.16
N ARG A 48 -14.34 -6.97 23.64
CA ARG A 48 -14.18 -7.60 24.95
C ARG A 48 -12.82 -8.31 25.04
N GLY A 49 -12.04 -7.98 26.06
CA GLY A 49 -10.70 -8.55 26.27
C GLY A 49 -9.61 -7.89 25.42
N PHE A 50 -9.90 -6.74 24.81
CA PHE A 50 -8.95 -5.98 24.03
C PHE A 50 -8.99 -4.48 24.34
N LYS A 51 -7.84 -3.83 24.19
CA LYS A 51 -7.67 -2.37 24.22
C LYS A 51 -7.26 -1.90 22.83
N VAL A 52 -7.89 -0.85 22.33
CA VAL A 52 -7.50 -0.21 21.06
C VAL A 52 -6.12 0.44 21.25
N ALA A 53 -5.17 0.09 20.38
CA ALA A 53 -3.81 0.60 20.40
C ALA A 53 -3.52 1.59 19.26
N LEU A 54 -4.11 1.36 18.08
CA LEU A 54 -4.02 2.25 16.93
C LEU A 54 -5.24 2.04 16.03
N VAL A 55 -5.82 3.13 15.53
CA VAL A 55 -6.85 3.13 14.49
C VAL A 55 -6.24 3.80 13.27
N SER A 56 -6.22 3.09 12.14
CA SER A 56 -5.68 3.61 10.88
C SER A 56 -6.78 3.63 9.84
N ASP A 57 -7.03 4.78 9.25
CA ASP A 57 -8.02 4.96 8.19
C ASP A 57 -7.40 4.69 6.81
N TYR A 58 -8.16 3.99 5.98
CA TYR A 58 -7.84 3.79 4.58
C TYR A 58 -8.82 4.60 3.75
N GLN A 59 -8.30 5.42 2.85
CA GLN A 59 -9.08 6.31 2.01
C GLN A 59 -9.07 5.84 0.55
N ASN A 60 -10.11 6.20 -0.19
CA ASN A 60 -10.13 6.14 -1.64
C ASN A 60 -9.39 7.36 -2.24
N LEU A 61 -9.12 7.31 -3.55
CA LEU A 61 -8.38 8.38 -4.25
C LEU A 61 -9.10 9.73 -4.34
N ASP A 62 -10.40 9.75 -4.04
CA ASP A 62 -11.23 10.95 -3.91
C ASP A 62 -11.27 11.49 -2.46
N GLY A 63 -10.61 10.81 -1.53
CA GLY A 63 -10.54 11.15 -0.11
C GLY A 63 -11.70 10.62 0.73
N SER A 64 -12.66 9.92 0.14
CA SER A 64 -13.69 9.22 0.90
C SER A 64 -13.08 8.09 1.73
N LEU A 65 -13.65 7.85 2.92
CA LEU A 65 -13.22 6.74 3.77
C LEU A 65 -13.62 5.40 3.14
N SER A 66 -12.68 4.46 3.04
CA SER A 66 -12.94 3.07 2.61
C SER A 66 -13.21 2.16 3.81
N ASN A 67 -12.26 2.10 4.73
CA ASN A 67 -12.32 1.21 5.88
C ASN A 67 -11.32 1.65 6.96
N TYR A 68 -11.36 1.01 8.12
CA TYR A 68 -10.30 1.11 9.12
C TYR A 68 -9.53 -0.21 9.25
N VAL A 69 -8.29 -0.13 9.69
CA VAL A 69 -7.55 -1.24 10.30
C VAL A 69 -7.22 -0.84 11.72
N VAL A 70 -7.71 -1.62 12.67
CA VAL A 70 -7.55 -1.35 14.10
C VAL A 70 -6.60 -2.38 14.70
N ARG A 71 -5.55 -1.88 15.34
CA ARG A 71 -4.64 -2.67 16.16
C ARG A 71 -5.15 -2.70 17.59
N TYR A 72 -5.17 -3.89 18.16
CA TYR A 72 -5.59 -4.16 19.53
C TYR A 72 -4.47 -4.78 20.34
N HIS A 73 -4.38 -4.46 21.62
CA HIS A 73 -3.65 -5.23 22.61
C HIS A 73 -4.62 -6.10 23.40
N LYS A 74 -4.28 -7.38 23.59
CA LYS A 74 -5.06 -8.26 24.47
C LYS A 74 -4.91 -7.79 25.91
N ILE A 75 -6.01 -7.73 26.65
CA ILE A 75 -6.02 -7.41 28.08
C ILE A 75 -6.59 -8.57 28.90
N ASP A 76 -6.17 -8.68 30.16
CA ASP A 76 -6.73 -9.61 31.12
C ASP A 76 -8.05 -9.09 31.73
N ALA A 77 -8.60 -9.82 32.70
CA ALA A 77 -9.85 -9.45 33.36
C ALA A 77 -9.77 -8.14 34.16
N ASN A 78 -8.56 -7.69 34.51
CA ASN A 78 -8.30 -6.45 35.24
C ASN A 78 -7.98 -5.28 34.30
N GLY A 79 -7.97 -5.50 32.98
CA GLY A 79 -7.61 -4.49 32.00
C GLY A 79 -6.11 -4.32 31.77
N THR A 80 -5.27 -5.21 32.31
CA THR A 80 -3.82 -5.17 32.12
C THR A 80 -3.43 -5.83 30.81
N GLU A 81 -2.49 -5.24 30.06
CA GLU A 81 -2.02 -5.80 28.78
C GLU A 81 -1.33 -7.15 29.00
N VAL A 82 -1.77 -8.15 28.23
CA VAL A 82 -1.16 -9.48 28.22
C VAL A 82 0.06 -9.43 27.33
N LEU A 83 1.23 -9.75 27.90
CA LEU A 83 2.50 -9.72 27.19
C LEU A 83 2.77 -11.06 26.45
N ASP A 84 3.57 -10.99 25.40
CA ASP A 84 4.18 -12.14 24.72
C ASP A 84 5.47 -12.57 25.43
N GLU A 85 6.12 -13.60 24.90
CA GLU A 85 7.37 -14.15 25.46
C GLU A 85 8.53 -13.15 25.46
N LYS A 86 8.43 -12.07 24.66
CA LYS A 86 9.42 -10.99 24.57
C LYS A 86 9.03 -9.78 25.41
N GLY A 87 7.99 -9.88 26.24
CA GLY A 87 7.50 -8.77 27.06
C GLY A 87 6.76 -7.68 26.29
N LYS A 88 6.40 -7.90 25.02
CA LYS A 88 5.62 -6.95 24.22
C LYS A 88 4.12 -7.26 24.32
N PRO A 89 3.21 -6.28 24.26
CA PRO A 89 1.78 -6.54 24.28
C PRO A 89 1.34 -7.48 23.14
N ARG A 90 0.60 -8.54 23.47
CA ARG A 90 0.02 -9.45 22.47
C ARG A 90 -0.97 -8.69 21.60
N LYS A 91 -0.59 -8.49 20.33
CA LYS A 91 -1.35 -7.68 19.38
C LYS A 91 -2.24 -8.54 18.47
N THR A 92 -3.38 -7.97 18.06
CA THR A 92 -4.16 -8.47 16.92
C THR A 92 -4.65 -7.30 16.09
N PHE A 93 -4.92 -7.56 14.82
CA PHE A 93 -5.40 -6.55 13.88
C PHE A 93 -6.79 -6.96 13.40
N ARG A 94 -7.70 -5.99 13.31
CA ARG A 94 -9.04 -6.21 12.73
C ARG A 94 -9.31 -5.15 11.67
N PRO A 95 -9.61 -5.55 10.43
CA PRO A 95 -10.23 -4.64 9.49
C PRO A 95 -11.64 -4.34 9.96
N TRP A 96 -12.10 -3.12 9.76
CA TRP A 96 -13.47 -2.69 10.00
C TRP A 96 -13.97 -2.04 8.72
N SER A 97 -15.02 -2.60 8.13
CA SER A 97 -15.63 -2.09 6.89
C SER A 97 -17.15 -2.06 7.04
N VAL A 98 -17.83 -1.26 6.22
CA VAL A 98 -19.30 -1.18 6.24
C VAL A 98 -19.89 -2.30 5.39
N LEU A 99 -20.86 -3.00 5.97
CA LEU A 99 -21.70 -3.98 5.32
C LEU A 99 -23.10 -3.40 5.16
N ARG A 100 -23.60 -3.37 3.93
CA ARG A 100 -25.02 -3.18 3.65
C ARG A 100 -25.72 -4.53 3.80
N GLN A 101 -26.66 -4.63 4.73
CA GLN A 101 -27.46 -5.83 4.92
C GLN A 101 -28.53 -5.96 3.82
N ALA A 102 -29.15 -7.13 3.73
CA ALA A 102 -30.19 -7.42 2.75
C ALA A 102 -31.40 -6.45 2.81
N ASP A 103 -31.70 -5.92 4.00
CA ASP A 103 -32.76 -4.94 4.26
C ASP A 103 -32.33 -3.48 3.99
N GLY A 104 -31.09 -3.28 3.51
CA GLY A 104 -30.52 -1.97 3.21
C GLY A 104 -29.83 -1.29 4.40
N THR A 105 -29.93 -1.83 5.62
CA THR A 105 -29.28 -1.24 6.80
C THR A 105 -27.76 -1.31 6.70
N LEU A 106 -27.09 -0.31 7.28
CA LEU A 106 -25.63 -0.21 7.30
C LEU A 106 -25.10 -0.65 8.66
N THR A 107 -24.18 -1.62 8.66
CA THR A 107 -23.54 -2.12 9.88
C THR A 107 -22.03 -2.19 9.69
N TRP A 108 -21.26 -2.00 10.76
CA TRP A 108 -19.82 -2.27 10.72
C TRP A 108 -19.55 -3.76 10.94
N THR A 109 -18.65 -4.31 10.14
CA THR A 109 -18.22 -5.71 10.25
C THR A 109 -16.70 -5.83 10.28
N GLN A 110 -16.20 -6.90 10.91
CA GLN A 110 -14.77 -7.20 10.98
C GLN A 110 -14.24 -7.96 9.75
N LYS A 111 -14.69 -7.54 8.57
CA LYS A 111 -14.27 -8.09 7.27
C LYS A 111 -13.44 -7.03 6.55
N GLY A 112 -12.34 -7.44 5.92
CA GLY A 112 -11.56 -6.55 5.07
C GLY A 112 -12.26 -6.33 3.74
N VAL A 113 -12.21 -5.10 3.22
CA VAL A 113 -12.72 -4.77 1.89
C VAL A 113 -12.14 -5.69 0.81
N ASN A 114 -12.89 -5.82 -0.28
CA ASN A 114 -12.48 -6.62 -1.43
C ASN A 114 -11.20 -6.05 -2.06
N ALA A 115 -10.47 -6.92 -2.78
CA ALA A 115 -9.32 -6.48 -3.55
C ALA A 115 -9.81 -5.83 -4.88
N PRO A 116 -9.03 -4.91 -5.46
CA PRO A 116 -7.76 -4.39 -4.96
C PRO A 116 -7.95 -3.33 -3.87
N ARG A 117 -7.00 -3.27 -2.93
CA ARG A 117 -7.07 -2.44 -1.71
C ARG A 117 -6.13 -1.25 -1.80
N GLN A 118 -6.61 -0.06 -1.46
CA GLN A 118 -5.72 1.11 -1.41
C GLN A 118 -4.62 0.94 -0.36
N VAL A 119 -3.45 1.53 -0.64
CA VAL A 119 -2.37 1.69 0.35
C VAL A 119 -2.77 2.70 1.42
N HIS A 120 -2.16 2.62 2.60
CA HIS A 120 -2.36 3.62 3.66
C HIS A 120 -1.83 4.99 3.19
N ASN A 121 -2.40 6.10 3.68
CA ASN A 121 -1.93 7.45 3.34
C ASN A 121 -1.98 7.75 1.81
N VAL A 122 -2.94 7.15 1.08
CA VAL A 122 -3.01 7.18 -0.40
C VAL A 122 -3.00 8.59 -0.98
N LEU A 123 -3.61 9.58 -0.31
CA LEU A 123 -3.68 10.95 -0.81
C LEU A 123 -2.31 11.65 -0.82
N ALA A 124 -1.49 11.40 0.19
CA ALA A 124 -0.12 11.91 0.20
C ALA A 124 0.74 11.18 -0.84
N VAL A 125 0.59 9.86 -0.94
CA VAL A 125 1.28 9.02 -1.94
C VAL A 125 0.96 9.49 -3.35
N LYS A 126 -0.30 9.81 -3.65
CA LYS A 126 -0.75 10.34 -4.95
C LYS A 126 0.09 11.54 -5.38
N ASN A 127 0.38 12.46 -4.46
CA ASN A 127 1.13 13.70 -4.71
C ASN A 127 2.65 13.57 -4.52
N ALA A 128 3.15 12.40 -4.10
CA ALA A 128 4.56 12.18 -3.81
C ALA A 128 5.37 11.82 -5.07
N THR A 129 6.67 12.15 -5.07
CA THR A 129 7.66 11.64 -6.03
C THR A 129 8.50 10.50 -5.44
N HIS A 130 8.77 10.57 -4.14
CA HIS A 130 9.51 9.60 -3.35
C HIS A 130 8.60 8.98 -2.29
N VAL A 131 8.50 7.64 -2.27
CA VAL A 131 7.62 6.90 -1.37
C VAL A 131 8.42 5.85 -0.61
N ALA A 132 8.22 5.78 0.71
CA ALA A 132 8.73 4.70 1.54
C ALA A 132 7.60 3.72 1.90
N VAL A 133 7.78 2.45 1.56
CA VAL A 133 6.86 1.37 1.95
C VAL A 133 7.41 0.67 3.19
N VAL A 134 6.62 0.63 4.25
CA VAL A 134 6.92 -0.07 5.53
C VAL A 134 5.89 -1.15 5.80
N GLU A 135 6.18 -2.13 6.66
CA GLU A 135 5.30 -3.31 6.85
C GLU A 135 4.01 -3.10 7.65
N GLY A 136 3.90 -2.00 8.41
CA GLY A 136 2.70 -1.77 9.23
C GLY A 136 2.36 -0.31 9.47
N GLU A 137 1.11 -0.05 9.84
CA GLU A 137 0.56 1.30 10.00
C GLU A 137 1.27 2.09 11.11
N GLN A 138 1.71 1.42 12.17
CA GLN A 138 2.51 2.08 13.21
C GLN A 138 3.87 2.56 12.67
N CYS A 139 4.48 1.80 11.76
CA CYS A 139 5.77 2.15 11.17
C CYS A 139 5.64 3.34 10.21
N VAL A 140 4.47 3.59 9.64
CA VAL A 140 4.21 4.80 8.83
C VAL A 140 4.46 6.05 9.67
N GLU A 141 3.91 6.09 10.87
CA GLU A 141 4.08 7.24 11.78
C GLU A 141 5.52 7.38 12.26
N ARG A 142 6.24 6.27 12.45
CA ARG A 142 7.67 6.30 12.78
C ARG A 142 8.53 6.79 11.62
N MET A 143 8.20 6.38 10.40
CA MET A 143 8.90 6.80 9.19
C MET A 143 8.75 8.31 8.96
N ARG A 144 7.60 8.91 9.32
CA ARG A 144 7.43 10.39 9.29
C ARG A 144 8.39 11.13 10.22
N VAL A 145 8.75 10.52 11.36
CA VAL A 145 9.73 11.09 12.29
C VAL A 145 11.14 10.89 11.76
N PHE A 146 11.39 9.73 11.14
CA PHE A 146 12.71 9.34 10.64
C PHE A 146 13.18 10.17 9.42
N THR A 147 12.26 10.59 8.55
CA THR A 147 12.58 11.37 7.35
C THR A 147 11.45 12.27 6.88
N SER A 148 11.81 13.41 6.30
CA SER A 148 10.92 14.31 5.57
C SER A 148 11.00 14.14 4.05
N GLU A 149 11.95 13.34 3.55
CA GLU A 149 12.22 13.16 2.12
C GLU A 149 11.29 12.11 1.48
N TRP A 150 10.92 11.09 2.25
CA TRP A 150 10.14 9.96 1.76
C TRP A 150 8.73 9.99 2.35
N VAL A 151 7.71 10.00 1.49
CA VAL A 151 6.31 9.91 1.95
C VAL A 151 6.01 8.46 2.36
N PRO A 152 5.68 8.19 3.63
CA PRO A 152 5.51 6.82 4.07
C PRO A 152 4.12 6.27 3.75
N THR A 153 4.08 4.98 3.43
CA THR A 153 2.87 4.21 3.20
C THR A 153 3.05 2.76 3.66
N THR A 154 1.95 2.04 3.77
CA THR A 154 1.93 0.60 4.05
C THR A 154 0.73 -0.04 3.36
N TRP A 155 0.60 -1.35 3.48
CA TRP A 155 -0.55 -2.09 2.99
C TRP A 155 -1.33 -2.74 4.15
N GLN A 156 -2.61 -2.97 3.94
CA GLN A 156 -3.45 -3.61 4.94
C GLN A 156 -3.42 -5.15 4.85
N GLY A 157 -3.43 -5.79 6.03
CA GLY A 157 -3.60 -7.23 6.16
C GLY A 157 -2.31 -8.05 6.26
N GLY A 158 -1.17 -7.39 6.49
CA GLY A 158 0.13 -8.02 6.75
C GLY A 158 0.74 -8.73 5.53
N ALA A 159 1.87 -9.42 5.75
CA ALA A 159 2.70 -10.03 4.70
C ALA A 159 1.92 -10.88 3.67
N ASN A 160 0.92 -11.64 4.12
CA ASN A 160 0.11 -12.50 3.24
C ASN A 160 -0.92 -11.77 2.38
N SER A 161 -1.06 -10.44 2.54
CA SER A 161 -2.05 -9.63 1.81
C SER A 161 -1.43 -8.68 0.79
N VAL A 162 -0.10 -8.71 0.57
CA VAL A 162 0.60 -7.82 -0.36
C VAL A 162 -0.03 -7.85 -1.76
N GLY A 163 -0.35 -9.04 -2.29
CA GLY A 163 -0.97 -9.19 -3.61
C GLY A 163 -2.44 -8.78 -3.70
N ARG A 164 -3.06 -8.36 -2.59
CA ARG A 164 -4.43 -7.80 -2.58
C ARG A 164 -4.45 -6.28 -2.66
N THR A 165 -3.29 -5.65 -2.66
CA THR A 165 -3.12 -4.19 -2.63
C THR A 165 -3.03 -3.63 -4.04
N ASP A 166 -3.63 -2.46 -4.23
CA ASP A 166 -3.52 -1.63 -5.42
C ASP A 166 -2.22 -0.82 -5.36
N TRP A 167 -1.20 -1.30 -6.04
CA TRP A 167 0.10 -0.63 -6.15
C TRP A 167 0.15 0.39 -7.28
N SER A 168 -0.92 0.54 -8.09
CA SER A 168 -0.93 1.43 -9.26
C SER A 168 -0.72 2.91 -8.91
N THR A 169 -1.05 3.30 -7.67
CA THR A 169 -0.80 4.65 -7.13
C THR A 169 0.69 4.99 -7.03
N LEU A 170 1.58 4.00 -7.07
CA LEU A 170 3.04 4.19 -7.06
C LEU A 170 3.66 4.32 -8.45
N ARG A 171 2.88 4.16 -9.53
CA ARG A 171 3.37 4.25 -10.91
C ARG A 171 4.22 5.50 -11.13
N GLY A 172 5.40 5.31 -11.71
CA GLY A 172 6.31 6.38 -12.08
C GLY A 172 7.04 7.05 -10.91
N LYS A 173 6.92 6.54 -9.68
CA LYS A 173 7.58 7.07 -8.49
C LYS A 173 8.88 6.31 -8.18
N THR A 174 9.78 6.96 -7.45
CA THR A 174 10.91 6.26 -6.81
C THR A 174 10.43 5.72 -5.47
N VAL A 175 10.61 4.42 -5.25
CA VAL A 175 10.11 3.73 -4.06
C VAL A 175 11.25 3.06 -3.32
N ILE A 176 11.28 3.20 -2.00
CA ILE A 176 12.12 2.37 -1.13
C ILE A 176 11.28 1.51 -0.19
N GLY A 177 11.74 0.28 0.05
CA GLY A 177 11.15 -0.66 0.98
C GLY A 177 11.95 -0.78 2.27
N PHE A 178 11.31 -0.51 3.41
CA PHE A 178 11.86 -0.73 4.74
C PHE A 178 11.22 -1.99 5.34
N ALA A 179 11.94 -3.10 5.24
CA ALA A 179 11.55 -4.36 5.85
C ALA A 179 11.88 -4.40 7.35
N ASP A 180 11.15 -5.19 8.11
CA ASP A 180 11.59 -5.61 9.44
C ASP A 180 12.85 -6.48 9.29
N LEU A 181 13.78 -6.39 10.25
CA LEU A 181 14.98 -7.22 10.29
C LEU A 181 14.65 -8.65 10.76
N ASP A 182 13.90 -9.37 9.95
CA ASP A 182 13.69 -10.81 10.01
C ASP A 182 13.27 -11.42 8.66
N ASP A 183 13.34 -12.75 8.56
CA ASP A 183 13.06 -13.48 7.31
C ASP A 183 11.64 -13.22 6.76
N ALA A 184 10.66 -13.03 7.64
CA ALA A 184 9.28 -12.82 7.24
C ALA A 184 9.12 -11.42 6.63
N GLY A 185 9.75 -10.42 7.22
CA GLY A 185 9.75 -9.07 6.72
C GLY A 185 10.49 -8.91 5.40
N GLN A 186 11.67 -9.52 5.28
CA GLN A 186 12.42 -9.56 4.02
C GLN A 186 11.61 -10.23 2.89
N SER A 187 10.91 -11.33 3.20
CA SER A 187 10.05 -12.02 2.23
C SER A 187 8.84 -11.18 1.82
N ALA A 188 8.23 -10.47 2.77
CA ALA A 188 7.12 -9.56 2.50
C ALA A 188 7.58 -8.42 1.59
N MET A 189 8.73 -7.80 1.88
CA MET A 189 9.26 -6.69 1.11
C MET A 189 9.73 -7.10 -0.30
N GLN A 190 10.23 -8.32 -0.46
CA GLN A 190 10.47 -8.90 -1.78
C GLN A 190 9.18 -8.97 -2.61
N THR A 191 8.09 -9.46 -2.01
CA THR A 191 6.78 -9.53 -2.67
C THR A 191 6.26 -8.12 -3.01
N VAL A 192 6.46 -7.15 -2.12
CA VAL A 192 6.11 -5.74 -2.36
C VAL A 192 6.86 -5.20 -3.56
N SER A 193 8.19 -5.44 -3.65
CA SER A 193 9.01 -5.00 -4.78
C SER A 193 8.46 -5.53 -6.11
N GLU A 194 8.18 -6.82 -6.20
CA GLU A 194 7.64 -7.46 -7.40
C GLU A 194 6.32 -6.81 -7.85
N HIS A 195 5.40 -6.58 -6.93
CA HIS A 195 4.13 -5.91 -7.24
C HIS A 195 4.30 -4.43 -7.61
N CYS A 196 5.23 -3.71 -6.98
CA CYS A 196 5.54 -2.32 -7.32
C CYS A 196 6.14 -2.21 -8.72
N LEU A 197 7.11 -3.06 -9.04
CA LEU A 197 7.73 -3.12 -10.37
C LEU A 197 6.70 -3.46 -11.44
N ALA A 198 5.84 -4.46 -11.20
CA ALA A 198 4.73 -4.78 -12.10
C ALA A 198 3.72 -3.63 -12.25
N ALA A 199 3.54 -2.80 -11.21
CA ALA A 199 2.71 -1.61 -11.27
C ALA A 199 3.36 -0.42 -12.01
N GLY A 200 4.62 -0.54 -12.41
CA GLY A 200 5.35 0.45 -13.20
C GLY A 200 5.92 1.61 -12.38
N VAL A 201 6.45 1.35 -11.18
CA VAL A 201 7.31 2.32 -10.48
C VAL A 201 8.53 2.69 -11.33
N ALA A 202 9.09 3.89 -11.14
CA ALA A 202 10.29 4.30 -11.85
C ALA A 202 11.52 3.47 -11.42
N ARG A 203 11.58 3.14 -10.13
CA ARG A 203 12.53 2.18 -9.53
C ARG A 203 12.06 1.80 -8.13
N PHE A 204 12.40 0.58 -7.72
CA PHE A 204 12.21 0.10 -6.35
C PHE A 204 13.57 -0.24 -5.75
N GLY A 205 13.80 0.14 -4.50
CA GLY A 205 15.01 -0.21 -3.76
C GLY A 205 14.71 -0.76 -2.38
N ARG A 206 15.37 -1.85 -1.99
CA ARG A 206 15.27 -2.41 -0.64
C ARG A 206 16.31 -1.78 0.25
N VAL A 207 15.89 -1.25 1.39
CA VAL A 207 16.81 -0.67 2.37
C VAL A 207 17.56 -1.79 3.08
N ARG A 208 18.89 -1.66 3.13
CA ARG A 208 19.82 -2.58 3.79
C ARG A 208 19.78 -2.41 5.31
N ILE A 209 18.64 -2.73 5.91
CA ILE A 209 18.40 -2.53 7.34
C ILE A 209 19.39 -3.31 8.22
N GLU A 210 19.88 -4.45 7.77
CA GLU A 210 20.93 -5.25 8.41
C GLU A 210 22.26 -4.49 8.54
N ARG A 211 22.57 -3.64 7.55
CA ARG A 211 23.76 -2.77 7.54
C ARG A 211 23.55 -1.55 8.41
N ILE A 212 22.38 -0.92 8.31
CA ILE A 212 22.01 0.27 9.10
C ILE A 212 21.97 -0.09 10.60
N ALA A 213 21.43 -1.24 10.96
CA ALA A 213 21.29 -1.65 12.35
C ALA A 213 22.64 -1.92 13.06
N GLN A 214 23.75 -1.99 12.32
CA GLN A 214 25.10 -2.01 12.89
C GLN A 214 25.50 -0.66 13.51
N PHE A 215 24.67 0.36 13.41
CA PHE A 215 24.88 1.68 13.99
C PHE A 215 23.78 2.03 15.00
N THR A 216 24.10 2.98 15.87
CA THR A 216 23.17 3.66 16.77
C THR A 216 23.58 5.12 16.89
N VAL A 217 22.79 5.94 17.57
CA VAL A 217 23.10 7.35 17.78
C VAL A 217 23.59 7.58 19.21
N LYS A 218 24.75 8.22 19.34
CA LYS A 218 25.32 8.68 20.61
C LYS A 218 25.81 10.11 20.45
N ASP A 219 25.40 10.98 21.37
CA ASP A 219 25.75 12.42 21.36
C ASP A 219 25.48 13.09 20.00
N GLY A 220 24.37 12.72 19.35
CA GLY A 220 23.94 13.25 18.06
C GLY A 220 24.72 12.75 16.85
N LYS A 221 25.55 11.71 17.00
CA LYS A 221 26.36 11.13 15.92
C LYS A 221 26.08 9.64 15.76
N LEU A 222 26.15 9.18 14.52
CA LEU A 222 26.17 7.75 14.23
C LEU A 222 27.48 7.15 14.74
N VAL A 223 27.35 6.09 15.54
CA VAL A 223 28.45 5.28 16.04
C VAL A 223 28.15 3.81 15.81
N PRO A 224 29.17 2.94 15.67
CA PRO A 224 28.95 1.51 15.63
C PRO A 224 28.19 1.02 16.87
N ARG A 225 27.19 0.17 16.67
CA ARG A 225 26.44 -0.48 17.74
C ARG A 225 27.31 -1.56 18.38
N GLU A 226 27.28 -1.60 19.70
CA GLU A 226 27.81 -2.72 20.48
C GLU A 226 26.71 -3.74 20.76
N GLY A 227 26.97 -5.02 20.51
CA GLY A 227 26.05 -6.11 20.80
C GLY A 227 25.14 -6.52 19.63
N GLN A 228 24.27 -7.49 19.90
CA GLN A 228 23.37 -8.06 18.90
C GLN A 228 22.14 -7.18 18.68
N VAL A 229 21.75 -7.04 17.41
CA VAL A 229 20.48 -6.43 17.04
C VAL A 229 19.35 -7.43 17.27
N ALA A 230 18.26 -6.98 17.87
CA ALA A 230 17.10 -7.82 18.11
C ALA A 230 16.41 -8.22 16.79
N LYS A 231 15.84 -9.44 16.74
CA LYS A 231 15.01 -9.87 15.61
C LYS A 231 13.76 -8.99 15.49
N GLY A 232 13.44 -8.57 14.27
CA GLY A 232 12.32 -7.66 13.97
C GLY A 232 12.63 -6.20 14.28
N PHE A 233 13.92 -5.83 14.25
CA PHE A 233 14.35 -4.44 14.34
C PHE A 233 13.89 -3.68 13.08
N ASP A 234 13.24 -2.54 13.24
CA ASP A 234 12.58 -1.82 12.14
C ASP A 234 12.90 -0.31 12.14
N VAL A 235 12.25 0.44 11.25
CA VAL A 235 12.39 1.90 11.20
C VAL A 235 11.87 2.61 12.46
N GLY A 236 10.95 1.97 13.19
CA GLY A 236 10.50 2.43 14.49
C GLY A 236 11.61 2.41 15.53
N ASP A 237 12.41 1.35 15.56
CA ASP A 237 13.58 1.26 16.44
C ASP A 237 14.65 2.29 16.05
N LEU A 238 14.94 2.46 14.74
CA LEU A 238 15.84 3.50 14.25
C LEU A 238 15.41 4.90 14.70
N ALA A 239 14.14 5.24 14.50
CA ALA A 239 13.58 6.53 14.91
C ALA A 239 13.61 6.70 16.45
N ALA A 240 13.35 5.64 17.21
CA ALA A 240 13.39 5.66 18.67
C ALA A 240 14.81 5.91 19.21
N GLU A 241 15.84 5.46 18.50
CA GLU A 241 17.24 5.77 18.81
C GLU A 241 17.67 7.17 18.36
N GLY A 242 16.79 7.96 17.76
CA GLY A 242 17.09 9.31 17.28
C GLY A 242 17.85 9.34 15.95
N MET A 243 17.90 8.21 15.24
CA MET A 243 18.48 8.14 13.90
C MET A 243 17.55 8.81 12.89
N THR A 244 18.14 9.43 11.87
CA THR A 244 17.42 10.03 10.73
C THR A 244 18.00 9.54 9.41
N TRP A 245 17.19 9.62 8.35
CA TRP A 245 17.66 9.29 7.00
C TRP A 245 18.88 10.13 6.58
N ASN A 246 18.88 11.43 6.88
CA ASN A 246 19.99 12.32 6.51
C ASN A 246 21.30 11.93 7.20
N MET A 247 21.26 11.56 8.49
CA MET A 247 22.45 11.06 9.19
C MET A 247 23.03 9.84 8.47
N LEU A 248 22.18 8.92 8.02
CA LEU A 248 22.62 7.72 7.31
C LEU A 248 23.21 8.04 5.94
N VAL A 249 22.57 8.92 5.17
CA VAL A 249 23.08 9.34 3.85
C VAL A 249 24.42 10.04 4.00
N GLU A 250 24.56 10.95 4.98
CA GLU A 250 25.81 11.66 5.26
C GLU A 250 26.95 10.71 5.70
N HIS A 251 26.62 9.66 6.45
CA HIS A 251 27.62 8.74 7.00
C HIS A 251 28.00 7.61 6.05
N LEU A 252 27.03 7.03 5.34
CA LEU A 252 27.20 5.82 4.55
C LEU A 252 27.10 6.07 3.04
N GLY A 253 26.47 7.15 2.59
CA GLY A 253 26.09 7.34 1.19
C GLY A 253 24.85 6.53 0.81
N GLU A 254 23.93 7.11 0.03
CA GLU A 254 22.66 6.46 -0.35
C GLU A 254 22.86 5.12 -1.07
N GLU A 255 23.91 5.02 -1.90
CA GLU A 255 24.29 3.81 -2.64
C GLU A 255 24.63 2.63 -1.73
N ASN A 256 24.98 2.91 -0.47
CA ASN A 256 25.27 1.90 0.55
C ASN A 256 24.06 1.58 1.43
N LEU A 257 23.00 2.39 1.38
CA LEU A 257 21.77 2.21 2.15
C LEU A 257 20.71 1.44 1.37
N VAL A 258 20.67 1.58 0.05
CA VAL A 258 19.60 1.05 -0.79
C VAL A 258 20.16 0.07 -1.83
N GLU A 259 19.61 -1.13 -1.84
CA GLU A 259 19.77 -2.10 -2.92
C GLU A 259 18.67 -1.91 -3.96
N TRP A 260 18.99 -1.30 -5.09
CA TRP A 260 18.03 -1.08 -6.17
C TRP A 260 17.76 -2.37 -6.95
N ASP A 261 16.48 -2.76 -7.02
CA ASP A 261 16.05 -3.91 -7.79
C ASP A 261 16.05 -3.57 -9.29
N GLN A 262 16.43 -4.54 -10.12
CA GLN A 262 16.39 -4.37 -11.57
C GLN A 262 14.93 -4.43 -12.03
N PRO A 263 14.48 -3.52 -12.92
CA PRO A 263 13.18 -3.67 -13.56
C PRO A 263 13.14 -4.96 -14.38
N PRO A 264 11.98 -5.63 -14.50
CA PRO A 264 11.83 -6.81 -15.37
C PRO A 264 12.23 -6.48 -16.81
N GLU A 265 12.94 -7.39 -17.49
CA GLU A 265 13.44 -7.19 -18.87
C GLU A 265 12.32 -6.87 -19.88
N ASP A 266 11.08 -7.28 -19.59
CA ASP A 266 9.90 -7.18 -20.43
C ASP A 266 8.88 -6.12 -19.96
N ALA A 267 9.16 -5.37 -18.89
CA ALA A 267 8.20 -4.42 -18.31
C ALA A 267 7.75 -3.32 -19.27
N GLY A 268 8.51 -3.11 -20.36
CA GLY A 268 8.32 -2.00 -21.28
C GLY A 268 8.66 -0.66 -20.61
N ILE A 269 9.10 0.30 -21.40
CA ILE A 269 9.21 1.68 -20.92
C ILE A 269 7.80 2.28 -21.03
N PRO A 270 7.19 2.79 -19.93
CA PRO A 270 5.91 3.49 -20.03
C PRO A 270 5.98 4.61 -21.08
N GLU A 271 4.90 4.86 -21.84
CA GLU A 271 4.92 5.81 -22.99
C GLU A 271 5.45 7.22 -22.67
N ASP A 272 5.37 7.65 -21.40
CA ASP A 272 5.83 8.97 -20.93
C ASP A 272 7.21 8.94 -20.26
N TYR A 273 7.98 7.85 -20.38
CA TYR A 273 9.27 7.67 -19.73
C TYR A 273 10.34 7.25 -20.75
N ASP A 274 11.60 7.51 -20.42
CA ASP A 274 12.78 7.00 -21.14
C ASP A 274 13.74 6.32 -20.14
N LEU A 275 14.64 5.46 -20.62
CA LEU A 275 15.73 4.89 -19.81
C LEU A 275 17.00 5.74 -19.97
N GLU A 276 17.39 6.47 -18.93
CA GLU A 276 18.66 7.19 -18.83
C GLU A 276 19.54 6.52 -17.76
N ASP A 277 20.72 6.01 -18.16
CA ASP A 277 21.65 5.29 -17.27
C ASP A 277 21.00 4.15 -16.45
N GLY A 278 20.04 3.45 -17.05
CA GLY A 278 19.29 2.37 -16.39
C GLY A 278 18.21 2.84 -15.42
N ARG A 279 17.84 4.13 -15.45
CA ARG A 279 16.78 4.71 -14.63
C ARG A 279 15.65 5.24 -15.51
N LEU A 280 14.40 4.99 -15.11
CA LEU A 280 13.23 5.57 -15.78
C LEU A 280 13.16 7.08 -15.46
N SER A 281 13.39 7.93 -16.46
CA SER A 281 13.20 9.38 -16.37
C SER A 281 11.91 9.78 -17.10
N ARG A 282 11.10 10.64 -16.47
CA ARG A 282 9.81 11.05 -17.02
C ARG A 282 10.03 12.13 -18.08
N PHE A 283 9.42 11.98 -19.25
CA PHE A 283 9.33 13.06 -20.22
C PHE A 283 8.56 14.24 -19.60
N VAL A 284 9.18 15.41 -19.57
CA VAL A 284 8.46 16.67 -19.35
C VAL A 284 8.22 17.26 -20.73
N PRO A 285 7.00 17.16 -21.30
CA PRO A 285 6.70 17.86 -22.53
C PRO A 285 6.92 19.35 -22.28
N THR A 286 7.91 19.93 -22.95
CA THR A 286 8.02 21.38 -23.01
C THR A 286 6.74 21.89 -23.67
N PRO A 287 5.97 22.79 -23.02
CA PRO A 287 4.81 23.35 -23.67
C PRO A 287 5.31 24.22 -24.84
N ASN A 288 4.94 23.79 -26.05
CA ASN A 288 5.16 24.41 -27.36
C ASN A 288 6.45 24.06 -28.12
N CYS A 289 6.34 23.08 -29.00
CA CYS A 289 6.55 23.35 -30.43
C CYS A 289 5.49 22.63 -31.25
N ARG A 290 4.76 23.40 -32.06
CA ARG A 290 3.73 22.90 -32.98
C ARG A 290 4.31 21.79 -33.84
N ALA A 291 3.65 20.63 -33.84
CA ALA A 291 3.89 19.58 -34.82
C ALA A 291 3.64 20.15 -36.22
N THR A 292 4.73 20.38 -36.97
CA THR A 292 4.63 20.36 -38.42
C THR A 292 4.75 18.91 -38.84
N SER A 293 3.69 18.43 -39.48
CA SER A 293 3.64 17.15 -40.16
C SER A 293 4.84 17.01 -41.10
N SER A 294 5.68 16.00 -40.90
CA SER A 294 6.51 15.49 -41.99
C SER A 294 6.40 13.98 -42.04
N VAL A 295 5.79 13.53 -43.13
CA VAL A 295 5.80 12.17 -43.64
C VAL A 295 7.24 11.78 -43.98
N ARG A 296 7.66 10.61 -43.50
CA ARG A 296 8.63 9.67 -44.11
C ARG A 296 8.67 8.45 -43.19
N SER A 297 8.73 7.20 -43.60
CA SER A 297 8.66 6.52 -44.89
C SER A 297 8.96 5.06 -44.50
N ALA A 298 8.02 4.14 -44.64
CA ALA A 298 8.32 2.71 -44.51
C ALA A 298 9.29 2.25 -45.62
N ARG A 299 9.98 1.12 -45.37
CA ARG A 299 10.85 0.29 -46.25
C ARG A 299 12.34 0.55 -46.07
N HIS A 300 13.23 -0.45 -45.95
CA HIS A 300 13.21 -1.82 -46.45
C HIS A 300 14.17 -2.74 -45.67
N ARG A 301 13.89 -4.05 -45.76
CA ARG A 301 14.74 -5.18 -45.37
C ARG A 301 16.15 -5.09 -45.99
N ARG A 302 17.18 -5.36 -45.20
CA ARG A 302 18.09 -6.53 -45.32
C ARG A 302 19.08 -6.52 -44.16
#